data_AF-A0A4Q3CWN2-F1
#
_entry.id   AF-A0A4Q3CWN2-F1
#
_cell.length_a   1.000
_cell.length_b   1.000
_cell.length_c   1.000
_cell.angle_alpha   90.00
_cell.angle_beta   90.00
_cell.angle_gamma   90.00
#
_symmetry.space_group_name_H-M   'P 1'
#
loop_
_entity.id
_entity.type
_entity.pdbx_description
1 polymer ?
#
loop_
_entity_poly.entity_id
_entity_poly.type
_entity_poly.pdbx_seq_one_letter_code
_entity_poly.pdbx_strand_id
1 'polypeptide(L)'
;MAARDEKAIEGAAVKLLGAARLLVQSQALIGSAMLTTIDRDAAQYEATQFDVLLYRTASVLLDAAGTVMRGGAQPQFGADMERIVSEIDALVTSGSAKAEASIADEKATLKETRDPAVALLIRKALEIDELERRSFAVAREFASALRALPKGPVGFGHIEQSLNALRIARAAMDEITLAQNAVLARDH
;
A
#
# COMPACT_ATOMS: atom_id res chain seq x y z
N MET A 1 -34.87 1.43 27.56
CA MET A 1 -33.88 0.42 27.12
C MET A 1 -33.04 0.92 25.93
N ALA A 2 -33.61 1.63 24.95
CA ALA A 2 -32.89 2.17 23.78
C ALA A 2 -31.56 2.93 24.06
N ALA A 3 -31.51 3.84 25.05
CA ALA A 3 -30.29 4.60 25.37
C ALA A 3 -29.15 3.77 26.01
N ARG A 4 -29.46 2.58 26.54
CA ARG A 4 -28.48 1.65 27.11
C ARG A 4 -27.83 0.80 26.02
N ASP A 5 -28.60 0.47 24.99
CA ASP A 5 -28.12 -0.27 23.80
C ASP A 5 -27.24 0.62 22.93
N GLU A 6 -27.58 1.90 22.75
CA GLU A 6 -26.78 2.84 21.95
C GLU A 6 -25.37 3.07 22.53
N LYS A 7 -25.25 3.25 23.85
CA LYS A 7 -23.93 3.34 24.52
C LYS A 7 -23.13 2.04 24.47
N ALA A 8 -23.80 0.89 24.50
CA ALA A 8 -23.14 -0.41 24.36
C ALA A 8 -22.63 -0.62 22.93
N ILE A 9 -23.40 -0.20 21.92
CA ILE A 9 -23.03 -0.23 20.49
C ILE A 9 -21.84 0.70 20.24
N GLU A 10 -21.88 1.94 20.75
CA GLU A 10 -20.77 2.90 20.64
C GLU A 10 -19.50 2.34 21.29
N GLY A 11 -19.61 1.79 22.50
CA GLY A 11 -18.50 1.16 23.21
C GLY A 11 -17.92 -0.06 22.46
N ALA A 12 -18.76 -0.85 21.79
CA ALA A 12 -18.30 -1.96 20.95
C ALA A 12 -17.59 -1.47 19.69
N ALA A 13 -18.13 -0.45 19.02
CA ALA A 13 -17.53 0.15 17.82
C ALA A 13 -16.14 0.72 18.09
N VAL A 14 -15.96 1.43 19.22
CA VAL A 14 -14.65 1.97 19.63
C VAL A 14 -13.65 0.84 19.89
N LYS A 15 -14.06 -0.25 20.54
CA LYS A 15 -13.18 -1.42 20.77
C LYS A 15 -12.78 -2.10 19.46
N LEU A 16 -13.70 -2.24 18.52
CA LEU A 16 -13.42 -2.81 17.20
C LEU A 16 -12.44 -1.93 16.42
N LEU A 17 -12.62 -0.61 16.42
CA LEU A 17 -11.66 0.32 15.82
C LEU A 17 -10.26 0.20 16.45
N GLY A 18 -10.19 0.07 17.78
CA GLY A 18 -8.94 -0.17 18.49
C GLY A 18 -8.26 -1.48 18.09
N ALA A 19 -9.01 -2.57 17.98
CA ALA A 19 -8.47 -3.86 17.53
C ALA A 19 -8.01 -3.82 16.06
N ALA A 20 -8.78 -3.18 15.18
CA ALA A 20 -8.42 -2.99 13.78
C ALA A 20 -7.13 -2.17 13.65
N ARG A 21 -6.98 -1.11 14.46
CA ARG A 21 -5.77 -0.28 14.50
C ARG A 21 -4.55 -1.10 14.92
N LEU A 22 -4.67 -1.91 15.97
CA LEU A 22 -3.58 -2.78 16.41
C LEU A 22 -3.16 -3.74 15.30
N LEU A 23 -4.12 -4.35 14.61
CA LEU A 23 -3.84 -5.26 13.50
C LEU A 23 -3.06 -4.57 12.37
N VAL A 24 -3.50 -3.40 11.91
CA VAL A 24 -2.80 -2.69 10.82
C VAL A 24 -1.42 -2.19 11.26
N GLN A 25 -1.26 -1.78 12.52
CA GLN A 25 0.06 -1.42 13.06
C GLN A 25 1.01 -2.61 13.14
N SER A 26 0.51 -3.79 13.52
CA SER A 26 1.30 -5.04 13.46
C SER A 26 1.72 -5.38 12.04
N GLN A 27 0.82 -5.22 11.05
CA GLN A 27 1.16 -5.45 9.64
C GLN A 27 2.22 -4.45 9.13
N ALA A 28 2.11 -3.18 9.50
CA ALA A 28 3.13 -2.18 9.18
C ALA A 28 4.50 -2.52 9.77
N LEU A 29 4.53 -3.07 10.99
CA LEU A 29 5.76 -3.52 11.65
C LEU A 29 6.38 -4.73 10.95
N ILE A 30 5.56 -5.73 10.60
CA ILE A 30 6.01 -6.91 9.85
C ILE A 30 6.56 -6.49 8.49
N GLY A 31 5.83 -5.64 7.75
CA GLY A 31 6.31 -5.11 6.47
C GLY A 31 7.62 -4.32 6.61
N SER A 32 7.76 -3.52 7.67
CA SER A 32 9.00 -2.80 7.97
C SER A 32 10.16 -3.75 8.29
N ALA A 33 9.90 -4.88 8.94
CA ALA A 33 10.89 -5.92 9.15
C ALA A 33 11.29 -6.63 7.84
N MET A 34 10.31 -6.92 6.96
CA MET A 34 10.59 -7.50 5.63
C MET A 34 11.45 -6.57 4.76
N LEU A 35 11.30 -5.24 4.88
CA LEU A 35 12.18 -4.31 4.18
C LEU A 35 13.67 -4.46 4.53
N THR A 36 14.00 -5.04 5.69
CA THR A 36 15.40 -5.28 6.07
C THR A 36 16.05 -6.44 5.31
N THR A 37 15.24 -7.26 4.64
CA THR A 37 15.69 -8.44 3.90
C THR A 37 15.69 -8.23 2.38
N ILE A 38 15.21 -7.08 1.91
CA ILE A 38 15.11 -6.74 0.49
C ILE A 38 16.26 -5.80 0.13
N ASP A 39 16.87 -6.01 -1.04
CA ASP A 39 17.88 -5.09 -1.57
C ASP A 39 17.26 -3.71 -1.81
N ARG A 40 17.88 -2.66 -1.27
CA ARG A 40 17.39 -1.28 -1.35
C ARG A 40 17.39 -0.75 -2.78
N ASP A 41 18.26 -1.29 -3.63
CA ASP A 41 18.36 -0.85 -5.02
C ASP A 41 17.34 -1.55 -5.93
N ALA A 42 16.67 -2.60 -5.44
CA ALA A 42 15.59 -3.27 -6.16
C ALA A 42 14.27 -2.49 -6.13
N ALA A 43 13.47 -2.61 -7.20
CA ALA A 43 12.12 -2.04 -7.23
C ALA A 43 11.20 -2.67 -6.19
N GLN A 44 11.38 -3.94 -5.85
CA GLN A 44 10.69 -4.64 -4.76
C GLN A 44 10.74 -3.89 -3.42
N TYR A 45 11.85 -3.21 -3.14
CA TYR A 45 12.02 -2.43 -1.90
C TYR A 45 11.02 -1.26 -1.84
N GLU A 46 10.88 -0.53 -2.94
CA GLU A 46 9.94 0.59 -3.04
C GLU A 46 8.49 0.11 -3.06
N ALA A 47 8.20 -1.01 -3.72
CA ALA A 47 6.88 -1.63 -3.73
C ALA A 47 6.46 -2.10 -2.32
N THR A 48 7.37 -2.70 -1.56
CA THR A 48 7.12 -3.13 -0.18
C THR A 48 6.97 -1.93 0.76
N GLN A 49 7.71 -0.85 0.54
CA GLN A 49 7.50 0.40 1.29
C GLN A 49 6.11 0.97 1.03
N PHE A 50 5.59 0.87 -0.19
CA PHE A 50 4.22 1.28 -0.49
C PHE A 50 3.19 0.47 0.31
N ASP A 51 3.34 -0.86 0.44
CA ASP A 51 2.48 -1.67 1.30
C ASP A 51 2.53 -1.22 2.77
N VAL A 52 3.71 -0.88 3.29
CA VAL A 52 3.86 -0.31 4.65
C VAL A 52 3.11 1.02 4.77
N LEU A 53 3.16 1.88 3.74
CA LEU A 53 2.41 3.13 3.72
C LEU A 53 0.90 2.93 3.67
N LEU A 54 0.39 1.90 3.00
CA LEU A 54 -1.03 1.54 3.06
C LEU A 54 -1.46 1.26 4.51
N TYR A 55 -0.71 0.43 5.24
CA TYR A 55 -1.02 0.14 6.64
C TYR A 55 -0.92 1.36 7.56
N ARG A 56 0.09 2.22 7.35
CA ARG A 56 0.20 3.49 8.08
C ARG A 56 -0.98 4.42 7.80
N THR A 57 -1.39 4.53 6.54
CA THR A 57 -2.56 5.32 6.13
C THR A 57 -3.83 4.78 6.77
N ALA A 58 -4.01 3.45 6.80
CA ALA A 58 -5.12 2.81 7.47
C ALA A 58 -5.18 3.17 8.96
N SER A 59 -4.05 3.19 9.67
CA SER A 59 -4.00 3.61 11.08
C SER A 59 -4.46 5.05 11.26
N VAL A 60 -4.01 5.98 10.41
CA VAL A 60 -4.43 7.40 10.48
C VAL A 60 -5.92 7.54 10.22
N LEU A 61 -6.46 6.79 9.24
CA LEU A 61 -7.88 6.81 8.92
C LEU A 61 -8.76 6.25 10.05
N LEU A 62 -8.34 5.16 10.69
CA LEU A 62 -9.04 4.58 11.85
C LEU A 62 -9.02 5.52 13.07
N ASP A 63 -7.90 6.19 13.30
CA ASP A 63 -7.80 7.23 14.34
C ASP A 63 -8.71 8.42 14.03
N ALA A 64 -8.77 8.84 12.77
CA ALA A 64 -9.65 9.91 12.34
C ALA A 64 -11.12 9.54 12.51
N ALA A 65 -11.51 8.32 12.09
CA ALA A 65 -12.86 7.79 12.26
C ALA A 65 -13.28 7.80 13.73
N GLY A 66 -12.42 7.29 14.62
CA GLY A 66 -12.70 7.25 16.05
C GLY A 66 -12.91 8.64 16.67
N THR A 67 -12.12 9.64 16.25
CA THR A 67 -12.28 11.02 16.74
C THR A 67 -13.54 11.67 16.22
N VAL A 68 -13.86 11.52 14.92
CA VAL A 68 -15.07 12.09 14.33
C VAL A 68 -16.33 11.44 14.91
N MET A 69 -16.32 10.12 15.16
CA MET A 69 -17.44 9.41 15.81
C MET A 69 -17.75 9.95 17.22
N ARG A 70 -16.75 10.46 17.94
CA ARG A 70 -16.91 11.07 19.27
C ARG A 70 -17.24 12.57 19.22
N GLY A 71 -17.54 13.11 18.04
CA GLY A 71 -17.81 14.54 17.84
C GLY A 71 -16.57 15.44 17.89
N GLY A 72 -15.37 14.85 17.82
CA GLY A 72 -14.12 15.60 17.80
C GLY A 72 -13.71 16.02 16.38
N ALA A 73 -12.76 16.96 16.31
CA ALA A 73 -12.10 17.36 15.06
C ALA A 73 -10.69 16.77 14.96
N GLN A 74 -10.24 16.52 13.73
CA GLN A 74 -8.88 16.05 13.42
C GLN A 74 -8.11 17.11 12.62
N PRO A 75 -7.52 18.12 13.28
CA PRO A 75 -6.87 19.23 12.59
C PRO A 75 -5.60 18.82 11.83
N GLN A 76 -4.96 17.72 12.21
CA GLN A 76 -3.74 17.22 11.56
C GLN A 76 -4.01 16.33 10.34
N PHE A 77 -5.27 15.95 10.09
CA PHE A 77 -5.63 14.99 9.05
C PHE A 77 -5.10 15.38 7.67
N GLY A 78 -5.31 16.63 7.25
CA GLY A 78 -4.84 17.12 5.96
C GLY A 78 -3.33 17.04 5.83
N ALA A 79 -2.60 17.47 6.86
CA ALA A 79 -1.13 17.42 6.87
C ALA A 79 -0.60 15.98 6.83
N ASP A 80 -1.24 15.05 7.55
CA ASP A 80 -0.87 13.64 7.51
C ASP A 80 -1.09 13.02 6.13
N MET A 81 -2.22 13.31 5.49
CA MET A 81 -2.51 12.83 4.13
C MET A 81 -1.54 13.43 3.11
N GLU A 82 -1.22 14.73 3.20
CA GLU A 82 -0.24 15.38 2.31
C GLU A 82 1.16 14.78 2.46
N ARG A 83 1.58 14.50 3.70
CA ARG A 83 2.86 13.83 3.97
C ARG A 83 2.87 12.41 3.38
N ILE A 84 1.83 11.62 3.60
CA ILE A 84 1.70 10.27 3.03
C ILE A 84 1.74 10.31 1.50
N VAL A 85 0.99 11.22 0.87
CA VAL A 85 1.00 11.41 -0.59
C VAL A 85 2.42 11.73 -1.09
N SER A 86 3.14 12.61 -0.40
CA SER A 86 4.50 12.98 -0.77
C SER A 86 5.47 11.79 -0.64
N GLU A 87 5.32 10.99 0.42
CA GLU A 87 6.09 9.75 0.59
C GLU A 87 5.79 8.77 -0.57
N ILE A 88 4.51 8.58 -0.94
CA ILE A 88 4.11 7.72 -2.07
C ILE A 88 4.69 8.23 -3.40
N ASP A 89 4.67 9.54 -3.65
CA ASP A 89 5.21 10.11 -4.90
C ASP A 89 6.72 9.85 -5.06
N ALA A 90 7.46 9.96 -3.96
CA ALA A 90 8.88 9.65 -3.94
C ALA A 90 9.13 8.17 -4.28
N LEU A 91 8.36 7.27 -3.68
CA LEU A 91 8.42 5.83 -3.97
C LEU A 91 8.05 5.52 -5.42
N VAL A 92 6.99 6.13 -5.95
CA VAL A 92 6.58 5.94 -7.35
C VAL A 92 7.68 6.39 -8.30
N THR A 93 8.31 7.53 -8.03
CA THR A 93 9.38 8.08 -8.86
C THR A 93 10.62 7.17 -8.83
N SER A 94 11.09 6.82 -7.63
CA SER A 94 12.27 5.95 -7.44
C SER A 94 12.01 4.54 -7.98
N GLY A 95 10.89 3.94 -7.58
CA GLY A 95 10.52 2.57 -7.91
C GLY A 95 10.25 2.36 -9.40
N SER A 96 9.57 3.30 -10.06
CA SER A 96 9.34 3.20 -11.51
C SER A 96 10.66 3.24 -12.28
N ALA A 97 11.60 4.10 -11.88
CA ALA A 97 12.91 4.18 -12.51
C ALA A 97 13.73 2.89 -12.31
N LYS A 98 13.70 2.31 -11.10
CA LYS A 98 14.35 1.02 -10.79
C LYS A 98 13.77 -0.12 -11.62
N ALA A 99 12.45 -0.24 -11.68
CA ALA A 99 11.78 -1.28 -12.46
C ALA A 99 12.07 -1.13 -13.96
N GLU A 100 12.02 0.10 -14.50
CA GLU A 100 12.34 0.35 -15.91
C GLU A 100 13.80 0.00 -16.25
N ALA A 101 14.74 0.32 -15.37
CA ALA A 101 16.15 -0.03 -15.53
C ALA A 101 16.36 -1.55 -15.49
N SER A 102 15.76 -2.24 -14.53
CA SER A 102 15.86 -3.70 -14.38
C SER A 102 15.26 -4.43 -15.59
N ILE A 103 14.05 -4.03 -16.02
CA ILE A 103 13.40 -4.58 -17.23
C ILE A 103 14.28 -4.38 -18.48
N ALA A 104 14.94 -3.22 -18.61
CA ALA A 104 15.80 -2.94 -19.75
C ALA A 104 17.06 -3.82 -19.74
N ASP A 105 17.69 -3.99 -18.57
CA ASP A 105 18.87 -4.83 -18.38
C ASP A 105 18.56 -6.31 -18.67
N GLU A 106 17.50 -6.83 -18.08
CA GLU A 106 17.06 -8.21 -18.27
C GLU A 106 16.67 -8.50 -19.72
N LYS A 107 16.02 -7.56 -20.42
CA LYS A 107 15.76 -7.69 -21.87
C LYS A 107 17.05 -7.73 -22.69
N ALA A 108 18.11 -7.04 -22.27
CA ALA A 108 19.41 -7.12 -22.92
C ALA A 108 20.06 -8.49 -22.64
N THR A 109 20.11 -8.92 -21.39
CA THR A 109 20.67 -10.22 -20.99
C THR A 109 19.97 -11.40 -21.66
N LEU A 110 18.64 -11.34 -21.80
CA LEU A 110 17.85 -12.38 -22.46
C LEU A 110 18.22 -12.56 -23.94
N LYS A 111 18.58 -11.47 -24.64
CA LYS A 111 19.00 -11.54 -26.05
C LYS A 111 20.37 -12.18 -26.24
N GLU A 112 21.23 -12.07 -25.23
CA GLU A 112 22.61 -12.55 -25.27
C GLU A 112 22.74 -13.99 -24.75
N THR A 113 21.84 -14.38 -23.85
CA THR A 113 21.81 -15.70 -23.24
C THR A 113 21.43 -16.80 -24.24
N ARG A 114 22.24 -17.85 -24.28
CA ARG A 114 21.97 -19.09 -25.04
C ARG A 114 21.58 -20.28 -24.16
N ASP A 115 21.68 -20.12 -22.84
CA ASP A 115 21.29 -21.14 -21.86
C ASP A 115 19.77 -21.06 -21.61
N PRO A 116 18.98 -22.10 -21.93
CA PRO A 116 17.53 -22.10 -21.72
C PRO A 116 17.11 -21.95 -20.25
N ALA A 117 17.89 -22.46 -19.30
CA ALA A 117 17.57 -22.37 -17.88
C ALA A 117 17.77 -20.93 -17.38
N VAL A 118 18.85 -20.28 -17.80
CA VAL A 118 19.09 -18.86 -17.51
C VAL A 118 18.03 -17.99 -18.18
N ALA A 119 17.69 -18.28 -19.44
CA ALA A 119 16.65 -17.55 -20.17
C ALA A 119 15.27 -17.65 -19.48
N LEU A 120 14.94 -18.81 -18.90
CA LEU A 120 13.71 -18.97 -18.11
C LEU A 120 13.71 -18.08 -16.86
N LEU A 121 14.81 -18.09 -16.10
CA LEU A 121 14.92 -17.23 -14.91
C LEU A 121 14.79 -15.75 -15.25
N ILE A 122 15.43 -15.30 -16.33
CA ILE A 122 15.34 -13.90 -16.77
C ILE A 122 13.90 -13.54 -17.20
N ARG A 123 13.18 -14.44 -17.89
CA ARG A 123 11.77 -14.18 -18.24
C ARG A 123 10.88 -14.04 -17.01
N LYS A 124 11.10 -14.86 -15.98
CA LYS A 124 10.38 -14.74 -14.72
C LYS A 124 10.67 -13.43 -14.02
N ALA A 125 11.94 -13.02 -14.00
CA ALA A 125 12.34 -11.75 -13.42
C ALA A 125 11.67 -10.57 -14.16
N LEU A 126 11.64 -10.61 -15.50
CA LEU A 126 10.93 -9.62 -16.34
C LEU A 126 9.44 -9.54 -16.00
N GLU A 127 8.77 -10.68 -15.86
CA GLU A 127 7.35 -10.72 -15.48
C GLU A 127 7.13 -10.15 -14.07
N ILE A 128 8.03 -10.42 -13.13
CA ILE A 128 7.97 -9.86 -11.77
C ILE A 128 8.18 -8.35 -11.79
N ASP A 129 9.18 -7.84 -12.51
CA ASP A 129 9.44 -6.41 -12.60
C ASP A 129 8.30 -5.66 -13.29
N GLU A 130 7.66 -6.27 -14.29
CA GLU A 130 6.44 -5.71 -14.89
C GLU A 130 5.27 -5.64 -13.90
N LEU A 131 5.15 -6.63 -13.00
CA LEU A 131 4.19 -6.61 -11.91
C LEU A 131 4.54 -5.54 -10.85
N GLU A 132 5.82 -5.35 -10.53
CA GLU A 132 6.27 -4.27 -9.63
C GLU A 132 5.99 -2.88 -10.23
N ARG A 133 6.21 -2.71 -11.53
CA ARG A 133 5.82 -1.49 -12.24
C ARG A 133 4.32 -1.21 -12.13
N ARG A 134 3.47 -2.25 -12.12
CA ARG A 134 2.03 -2.11 -11.89
C ARG A 134 1.73 -1.66 -10.46
N SER A 135 2.48 -2.12 -9.45
CA SER A 135 2.34 -1.65 -8.07
C SER A 135 2.52 -0.14 -7.96
N PHE A 136 3.46 0.46 -8.71
CA PHE A 136 3.64 1.91 -8.72
C PHE A 136 2.51 2.67 -9.43
N ALA A 137 1.83 2.04 -10.40
CA ALA A 137 0.61 2.61 -10.97
C ALA A 137 -0.52 2.65 -9.92
N VAL A 138 -0.71 1.56 -9.17
CA VAL A 138 -1.67 1.51 -8.04
C VAL A 138 -1.34 2.58 -7.01
N ALA A 139 -0.07 2.73 -6.66
CA ALA A 139 0.40 3.75 -5.72
C ALA A 139 0.08 5.17 -6.20
N ARG A 140 0.28 5.46 -7.49
CA ARG A 140 -0.06 6.76 -8.09
C ARG A 140 -1.57 7.04 -8.04
N GLU A 141 -2.39 6.06 -8.37
CA GLU A 141 -3.86 6.18 -8.30
C GLU A 141 -4.33 6.43 -6.86
N PHE A 142 -3.77 5.69 -5.90
CA PHE A 142 -4.08 5.88 -4.49
C PHE A 142 -3.67 7.27 -4.00
N ALA A 143 -2.45 7.73 -4.32
CA ALA A 143 -2.01 9.08 -4.00
C ALA A 143 -2.90 10.16 -4.65
N SER A 144 -3.39 9.94 -5.86
CA SER A 144 -4.36 10.84 -6.50
C SER A 144 -5.68 10.89 -5.75
N ALA A 145 -6.20 9.74 -5.31
CA ALA A 145 -7.43 9.67 -4.51
C ALA A 145 -7.28 10.40 -3.16
N LEU A 146 -6.12 10.27 -2.50
CA LEU A 146 -5.84 11.01 -1.26
C LEU A 146 -5.74 12.52 -1.47
N ARG A 147 -5.17 12.98 -2.59
CA ARG A 147 -5.12 14.41 -2.93
C ARG A 147 -6.49 15.04 -3.18
N ALA A 148 -7.47 14.23 -3.60
CA ALA A 148 -8.83 14.70 -3.83
C ALA A 148 -9.59 14.97 -2.52
N LEU A 149 -9.01 14.62 -1.36
CA LEU A 149 -9.62 14.87 -0.05
C LEU A 149 -9.51 16.35 0.35
N PRO A 150 -10.40 16.82 1.25
CA PRO A 150 -10.30 18.17 1.79
C PRO A 150 -9.00 18.33 2.59
N LYS A 151 -8.36 19.50 2.45
CA LYS A 151 -7.16 19.87 3.23
C LYS A 151 -7.47 20.36 4.65
N GLY A 152 -8.75 20.54 4.96
CA GLY A 152 -9.25 21.06 6.24
C GLY A 152 -9.91 19.98 7.11
N PRO A 153 -10.75 20.37 8.09
CA PRO A 153 -11.51 19.44 8.89
C PRO A 153 -12.32 18.47 8.02
N VAL A 154 -12.19 17.18 8.28
CA VAL A 154 -12.90 16.13 7.54
C VAL A 154 -14.08 15.58 8.33
N GLY A 155 -15.24 15.49 7.68
CA GLY A 155 -16.36 14.69 8.15
C GLY A 155 -16.19 13.20 7.87
N PHE A 156 -17.06 12.38 8.47
CA PHE A 156 -17.01 10.91 8.37
C PHE A 156 -17.04 10.38 6.92
N GLY A 157 -17.84 11.00 6.03
CA GLY A 157 -17.91 10.58 4.62
C GLY A 157 -16.58 10.68 3.86
N HIS A 158 -15.73 11.65 4.19
CA HIS A 158 -14.39 11.74 3.58
C HIS A 158 -13.46 10.62 4.08
N ILE A 159 -13.62 10.23 5.35
CA ILE A 159 -12.87 9.11 5.94
C ILE A 159 -13.32 7.80 5.29
N GLU A 160 -14.61 7.59 5.09
CA GLU A 160 -15.14 6.43 4.35
C GLU A 160 -14.62 6.38 2.91
N GLN A 161 -14.62 7.51 2.20
CA GLN A 161 -14.06 7.58 0.85
C GLN A 161 -12.57 7.18 0.82
N SER A 162 -11.80 7.66 1.78
CA SER A 162 -10.38 7.34 1.93
C SER A 162 -10.16 5.86 2.26
N LEU A 163 -10.97 5.29 3.14
CA LEU A 163 -10.95 3.87 3.47
C LEU A 163 -11.31 3.00 2.26
N ASN A 164 -12.23 3.46 1.41
CA ASN A 164 -12.54 2.75 0.17
C ASN A 164 -11.39 2.82 -0.85
N ALA A 165 -10.72 3.97 -0.99
CA ALA A 165 -9.52 4.10 -1.82
C ALA A 165 -8.40 3.16 -1.32
N LEU A 166 -8.19 3.11 -0.01
CA LEU A 166 -7.25 2.18 0.62
C LEU A 166 -7.61 0.72 0.31
N ARG A 167 -8.89 0.35 0.45
CA ARG A 167 -9.37 -1.01 0.16
C ARG A 167 -9.10 -1.41 -1.30
N ILE A 168 -9.34 -0.50 -2.25
CA ILE A 168 -9.09 -0.73 -3.67
C ILE A 168 -7.59 -0.94 -3.92
N ALA A 169 -6.74 -0.05 -3.39
CA ALA A 169 -5.30 -0.17 -3.54
C ALA A 169 -4.77 -1.48 -2.93
N ARG A 170 -5.24 -1.86 -1.74
CA ARG A 170 -4.83 -3.10 -1.08
C ARG A 170 -5.24 -4.34 -1.87
N ALA A 171 -6.47 -4.39 -2.38
CA ALA A 171 -6.92 -5.50 -3.22
C ALA A 171 -6.08 -5.64 -4.50
N ALA A 172 -5.73 -4.52 -5.14
CA ALA A 172 -4.85 -4.53 -6.31
C ALA A 172 -3.43 -5.02 -5.96
N MET A 173 -2.89 -4.63 -4.81
CA MET A 173 -1.59 -5.15 -4.33
C MET A 173 -1.64 -6.64 -4.04
N ASP A 174 -2.72 -7.15 -3.42
CA ASP A 174 -2.90 -8.59 -3.18
C ASP A 174 -2.97 -9.39 -4.49
N GLU A 175 -3.67 -8.88 -5.51
CA GLU A 175 -3.69 -9.49 -6.84
C GLU A 175 -2.30 -9.52 -7.49
N ILE A 176 -1.52 -8.45 -7.32
CA ILE A 176 -0.14 -8.39 -7.81
C ILE A 176 0.74 -9.42 -7.09
N THR A 177 0.66 -9.52 -5.77
CA THR A 177 1.41 -10.52 -5.00
C THR A 177 1.03 -11.94 -5.40
N LEU A 178 -0.26 -12.23 -5.61
CA LEU A 178 -0.71 -13.53 -6.11
C LEU A 178 -0.15 -13.83 -7.50
N ALA A 179 -0.11 -12.84 -8.39
CA ALA A 179 0.49 -12.99 -9.72
C ALA A 179 2.01 -13.24 -9.64
N GLN A 180 2.74 -12.53 -8.77
CA GLN A 180 4.18 -12.73 -8.55
C GLN A 180 4.45 -14.17 -8.06
N ASN A 181 3.68 -14.64 -7.08
CA ASN A 181 3.78 -16.02 -6.59
C ASN A 181 3.50 -17.05 -7.70
N ALA A 182 2.53 -16.77 -8.57
CA ALA A 182 2.23 -17.63 -9.71
C ALA A 182 3.38 -17.67 -10.73
N VAL A 183 4.06 -16.55 -11.01
CA VAL A 183 5.25 -16.52 -11.87
C VAL A 183 6.38 -17.37 -11.29
N LEU A 184 6.64 -17.23 -9.98
CA LEU A 184 7.68 -17.98 -9.29
C LEU A 184 7.42 -19.49 -9.33
N ALA A 185 6.16 -19.91 -9.16
CA ALA A 185 5.77 -21.31 -9.08
C ALA A 185 5.68 -22.06 -10.43
N ARG A 186 5.80 -21.39 -11.59
CA ARG A 186 5.75 -22.06 -12.91
C ARG A 186 7.03 -22.86 -13.19
N ASP A 187 6.92 -24.07 -13.70
CA ASP A 187 8.10 -24.90 -14.01
C ASP A 187 8.69 -24.66 -15.42
N HIS A 188 8.07 -23.80 -16.23
CA HIS A 188 8.33 -23.67 -17.68
C HIS A 188 8.17 -22.24 -18.20
#